data_AF-A0A1I6V8B1-F1
#
_entry.id   AF-A0A1I6V8B1-F1
#
_cell.length_a   1.000
_cell.length_b   1.000
_cell.length_c   1.000
_cell.angle_alpha   90.00
_cell.angle_beta   90.00
_cell.angle_gamma   90.00
#
_symmetry.space_group_name_H-M   'P 1'
#
loop_
_entity.id
_entity.type
_entity.pdbx_description
1 polymer ?
#
loop_
_entity_poly.entity_id
_entity_poly.type
_entity_poly.pdbx_seq_one_letter_code
_entity_poly.pdbx_strand_id
1 'polypeptide(L)' 'MRIGVVYIEDGESSLILVTVPESGVSEGLALGAPVSLPGLVARPWESVFNGQERHGIAYRAAAVSGGVPGSGGGLRCLSC' A
#
# COMPACT_ATOMS: atom_id res chain seq x y z
N MET A 1 6.56 1.77 -9.60
CA MET A 1 5.24 2.43 -9.63
C MET A 1 4.69 2.64 -8.22
N ARG A 2 3.62 3.44 -8.05
CA ARG A 2 2.95 3.66 -6.76
C ARG A 2 1.51 3.15 -6.85
N ILE A 3 1.12 2.27 -5.94
CA ILE A 3 -0.24 1.72 -5.81
C ILE A 3 -0.85 2.23 -4.50
N GLY A 4 -2.00 2.89 -4.61
CA GLY A 4 -2.88 3.18 -3.50
C GLY A 4 -3.68 1.94 -3.11
N VAL A 5 -3.59 1.58 -1.83
CA VAL A 5 -4.42 0.56 -1.18
C VAL A 5 -5.16 1.22 -0.03
N VAL A 6 -6.31 0.66 0.32
CA VAL A 6 -7.03 1.05 1.54
C VAL A 6 -7.01 -0.12 2.51
N TYR A 7 -6.59 0.14 3.74
CA TYR A 7 -6.77 -0.78 4.85
C TYR A 7 -8.05 -0.37 5.59
N ILE A 8 -8.99 -1.30 5.75
CA ILE A 8 -10.26 -1.06 6.44
C ILE A 8 -10.33 -1.99 7.63
N GLU A 9 -10.51 -1.46 8.83
CA GLU A 9 -10.68 -2.22 10.07
C GLU A 9 -11.59 -1.46 11.03
N ASP A 10 -12.52 -2.17 11.69
CA ASP A 10 -13.52 -1.60 12.62
C ASP A 10 -14.24 -0.32 12.13
N GLY A 11 -14.55 -0.23 10.83
CA GLY A 11 -15.22 0.94 10.24
C GLY A 11 -14.30 2.13 9.91
N GLU A 12 -13.04 2.08 10.34
CA GLU A 12 -12.01 3.05 9.99
C GLU A 12 -11.30 2.64 8.69
N SER A 13 -10.97 3.64 7.86
CA SER A 13 -10.26 3.41 6.60
C SER A 13 -9.00 4.25 6.53
N SER A 14 -7.89 3.59 6.21
CA SER A 14 -6.57 4.22 6.05
C SER A 14 -6.08 4.03 4.62
N LEU A 15 -5.91 5.14 3.91
CA LEU A 15 -5.31 5.12 2.57
C LEU A 15 -3.79 5.07 2.70
N ILE A 16 -3.18 4.10 2.04
CA ILE A 16 -1.74 3.86 2.07
C ILE A 16 -1.22 3.86 0.63
N LEU A 17 -0.22 4.70 0.36
CA LEU A 17 0.47 4.75 -0.93
C LEU A 17 1.73 3.89 -0.86
N VAL A 18 1.72 2.76 -1.58
CA VAL A 18 2.80 1.77 -1.55
C VAL A 18 3.62 1.85 -2.83
N THR A 19 4.93 1.90 -2.68
CA THR A 19 5.86 1.81 -3.82
C THR A 19 6.18 0.35 -4.10
N VAL A 20 6.00 -0.07 -5.35
CA VAL A 20 6.25 -1.45 -5.80
C VAL A 20 6.97 -1.45 -7.16
N PRO A 21 7.81 -2.46 -7.42
CA PRO A 21 8.35 -2.70 -8.76
C PRO A 21 7.20 -3.07 -9.72
N GLU A 22 7.31 -2.65 -10.98
CA GLU A 22 6.25 -2.92 -11.99
C GLU A 22 6.05 -4.43 -12.21
N SER A 23 7.15 -5.19 -12.25
CA SER A 23 7.11 -6.66 -12.32
C SER A 23 6.48 -7.35 -11.10
N GLY A 24 6.28 -6.62 -9.99
CA GLY A 24 5.71 -7.17 -8.76
C GLY A 24 4.18 -7.03 -8.68
N VAL A 25 3.52 -6.48 -9.69
CA VAL A 25 2.06 -6.30 -9.68
C VAL A 25 1.41 -7.48 -10.39
N SER A 26 0.55 -8.21 -9.67
CA SER A 26 -0.19 -9.32 -10.25
C SER A 26 -1.20 -8.83 -11.27
N GLU A 27 -1.31 -9.54 -12.40
CA GLU A 27 -2.29 -9.25 -13.43
C GLU A 27 -3.72 -9.54 -12.95
N GLY A 28 -4.70 -8.82 -13.50
CA GLY A 28 -6.12 -9.06 -13.20
C GLY A 28 -6.57 -8.62 -11.80
N LEU A 29 -5.76 -7.82 -11.07
CA LEU A 29 -6.20 -7.16 -9.85
C LEU A 29 -7.30 -6.15 -10.18
N ALA A 30 -8.48 -6.33 -9.58
CA ALA A 30 -9.60 -5.41 -9.74
C ALA A 30 -9.64 -4.38 -8.60
N LEU A 31 -10.19 -3.20 -8.90
CA LEU A 31 -10.52 -2.19 -7.89
C LEU A 31 -11.44 -2.77 -6.81
N GLY A 32 -11.12 -2.50 -5.55
CA GLY A 32 -11.84 -3.00 -4.38
C GLY A 32 -11.56 -4.46 -4.03
N ALA A 33 -10.82 -5.20 -4.87
CA ALA A 33 -10.45 -6.58 -4.59
C ALA A 33 -9.51 -6.67 -3.38
N PRO A 34 -9.63 -7.72 -2.56
CA PRO A 34 -8.70 -7.98 -1.47
C PRO A 34 -7.29 -8.19 -2.04
N VAL A 35 -6.29 -7.57 -1.41
CA VAL A 35 -4.89 -7.68 -1.81
C VAL A 35 -3.98 -8.02 -0.65
N SER A 36 -2.84 -8.62 -0.97
CA SER A 36 -1.74 -8.87 -0.06
C SER A 36 -0.48 -8.18 -0.58
N LEU A 37 0.34 -7.69 0.35
CA LEU A 37 1.58 -6.94 0.07
C LEU A 37 2.81 -7.71 0.59
N PRO A 38 3.30 -8.73 -0.13
CA PRO A 38 4.51 -9.45 0.25
C PRO A 38 5.70 -8.49 0.40
N GLY A 39 6.47 -8.68 1.48
CA GLY A 39 7.66 -7.88 1.74
C GLY A 39 7.36 -6.40 1.99
N LEU A 40 6.18 -6.07 2.52
CA LEU A 40 5.86 -4.70 2.93
C LEU A 40 6.82 -4.24 4.04
N VAL A 41 7.45 -3.10 3.80
CA VAL A 41 8.32 -2.41 4.75
C VAL A 41 7.83 -0.97 4.87
N ALA A 42 7.59 -0.54 6.11
CA ALA A 42 7.36 0.84 6.47
C ALA A 42 8.69 1.44 6.93
N ARG A 43 9.19 2.46 6.21
CA ARG A 43 10.42 3.16 6.57
C ARG A 43 10.12 4.61 6.90
N PRO A 44 10.47 5.09 8.09
CA PRO A 44 10.44 6.53 8.34
C PRO A 44 11.44 7.22 7.42
N TRP A 45 11.09 8.41 6.96
CA TRP A 45 11.99 9.28 6.22
C TRP A 45 11.80 10.71 6.67
N GLU A 46 12.88 11.47 6.55
CA GLU A 46 12.93 12.90 6.77
C GLU A 46 13.74 13.52 5.63
N SER A 47 13.31 14.67 5.12
CA SER A 47 14.02 15.43 4.10
C SER A 47 13.73 16.91 4.28
N VAL A 48 14.77 17.72 4.19
CA VAL A 48 14.65 19.17 4.18
C VAL A 48 14.77 19.63 2.73
N PHE A 49 13.64 20.04 2.15
CA PHE A 49 13.62 20.57 0.78
C PHE A 49 13.22 22.04 0.82
N ASN A 50 14.14 22.92 0.41
CA ASN A 50 13.95 24.38 0.41
C ASN A 50 13.64 24.96 1.81
N GLY A 51 14.30 24.45 2.86
CA GLY A 51 14.07 24.89 4.24
C GLY A 51 12.72 24.46 4.84
N GLN A 52 11.99 23.56 4.16
CA GLN A 52 10.79 22.93 4.71
C GLN A 52 11.13 21.48 5.09
N GLU A 53 10.98 21.17 6.36
CA GLU A 53 11.12 19.81 6.88
C GLU A 53 9.92 18.98 6.44
N ARG A 54 10.19 17.87 5.74
CA ARG A 54 9.20 16.88 5.37
C ARG A 54 9.58 15.58 6.03
N HIS A 55 8.69 15.05 6.84
CA HIS A 55 8.83 13.73 7.42
C HIS A 55 7.61 12.89 7.05
N GLY A 56 7.77 11.57 7.08
CA GLY A 56 6.67 10.67 6.82
C GLY A 56 7.09 9.21 6.85
N ILE A 57 6.13 8.35 6.51
CA ILE A 57 6.37 6.91 6.36
C ILE A 57 6.32 6.57 4.87
N ALA A 58 7.40 6.00 4.36
CA ALA A 58 7.45 5.43 3.03
C ALA A 58 7.12 3.95 3.11
N TYR A 59 6.05 3.54 2.43
CA TYR A 59 5.67 2.15 2.29
C TYR A 59 6.25 1.59 0.99
N ARG A 60 6.97 0.48 1.10
CA ARG A 60 7.49 -0.27 -0.05
C ARG A 60 7.15 -1.74 0.11
N ALA A 61 6.61 -2.36 -0.92
CA ALA A 61 6.40 -3.80 -0.96
C ALA A 61 7.23 -4.42 -2.09
N ALA A 62 7.48 -5.73 -2.00
CA ALA A 62 8.11 -6.48 -3.08
C ALA A 62 7.10 -6.76 -4.20
N ALA A 63 5.83 -6.99 -3.85
CA ALA A 63 4.76 -7.30 -4.79
C ALA A 63 3.38 -6.84 -4.28
N VAL A 64 2.41 -6.79 -5.19
CA VAL A 64 0.97 -6.74 -4.89
C VAL A 64 0.32 -7.94 -5.53
N SER A 65 -0.42 -8.71 -4.74
CA SER A 65 -1.05 -9.96 -5.18
C SER A 65 -2.46 -10.07 -4.64
N GLY A 66 -3.28 -10.92 -5.28
CA GLY A 66 -4.63 -11.22 -4.80
C GLY A 66 -4.57 -11.75 -3.37
N GLY A 67 -5.32 -11.11 -2.47
CA GLY A 67 -5.45 -11.52 -1.08
C GLY A 67 -6.72 -12.33 -0.87
N VAL A 68 -6.76 -13.09 0.21
CA VAL A 68 -8.01 -13.69 0.70
C VAL A 68 -8.60 -12.71 1.72
N PRO A 69 -9.92 -12.41 1.67
CA PRO A 69 -10.55 -11.63 2.72
C PRO A 69 -10.40 -12.39 4.05
N GLY A 70 -9.59 -11.85 4.96
CA GLY A 70 -9.48 -12.35 6.32
C GLY A 70 -10.73 -12.00 7.13
N SER A 71 -10.93 -12.67 8.27
CA SER A 71 -12.05 -12.38 9.17
C SER A 71 -11.87 -11.08 9.98
N GLY A 72 -10.76 -10.36 9.79
CA GLY A 72 -10.48 -9.03 10.33
C GLY A 72 -10.22 -8.02 9.22
N GLY A 73 -9.78 -6.81 9.58
CA GLY A 73 -9.51 -5.74 8.62
C GLY A 73 -8.62 -6.17 7.44
N GLY A 74 -8.87 -5.56 6.28
CA GLY A 74 -8.31 -6.04 5.01
C GLY A 74 -7.78 -4.91 4.14
N LEU A 75 -6.69 -5.21 3.43
CA LEU A 75 -6.18 -4.38 2.36
C LEU A 75 -7.02 -4.60 1.10
N ARG A 76 -7.50 -3.51 0.50
CA ARG A 76 -8.20 -3.50 -0.77
C ARG A 76 -7.46 -2.62 -1.77
N CYS A 77 -7.47 -3.03 -3.04
CA CYS A 77 -6.83 -2.22 -4.04
C CYS A 77 -7.67 -0.99 -4.43
N LEU A 78 -7.05 0.19 -4.44
CA LEU A 78 -7.72 1.45 -4.83
C LEU A 78 -7.26 1.97 -6.19
N SER A 79 -6.13 1.46 -6.69
CA SER A 79 -5.50 1.89 -7.96
C SER A 79 -4.65 0.79 -8.61
N CYS A 80 -5.07 -0.46 -8.40
CA CYS A 80 -4.86 -1.53 -9.37
C CYS A 80 -5.96 -1.34 -10.44
#